data_AF-A0A412CH69-F1
#
_entry.id   AF-A0A412CH69-F1
#
_cell.length_a   1.000
_cell.length_b   1.000
_cell.length_c   1.000
_cell.angle_alpha   90.00
_cell.angle_beta   90.00
_cell.angle_gamma   90.00
#
_symmetry.space_group_name_H-M   'P 1'
#
loop_
_entity.id
_entity.type
_entity.pdbx_description
1 polymer ?
#
loop_
_entity_poly.entity_id
_entity_poly.type
_entity_poly.pdbx_seq_one_letter_code
_entity_poly.pdbx_strand_id
1 'polypeptide(L)'
;MSDITIVTAYFDIGRGNWNNSERGNNKYINYFKFWARIKNNLIVYTTKEFANEILSIRKDFGLEEKTKVIIVDDYRAFDRDLYNRIEKVMNNDISKTFHKDIKRPESWNVDYNYVVMLKWYCIEDVISKKYINNNSIIAWLDFGFNHGGKDGLINEEDFNFLWEYNFSNKIHLFTHQKIDVNIPIFEIVRNMDVYIRGNIMVAYVDLWRDFILLAKESMLSLLRCGLCDDDQTIELMAYYERPELFEIHDVDTWYDGLKLFGGEHFIERKKEYKKNKKYKLYKKKAKAYKFNGSYKKAIRYYIKYYKEKYLHFN
;
A
#
# COMPACT_ATOMS: atom_id res chain seq x y z
N MET A 1 -13.12 17.41 16.30
CA MET A 1 -12.47 16.33 15.54
C MET A 1 -11.89 16.96 14.29
N SER A 2 -10.71 16.53 13.83
CA SER A 2 -10.10 17.06 12.60
C SER A 2 -10.72 16.37 11.39
N ASP A 3 -11.11 17.15 10.37
CA ASP A 3 -11.64 16.60 9.12
C ASP A 3 -10.58 15.75 8.41
N ILE A 4 -10.98 14.54 7.99
CA ILE A 4 -10.17 13.64 7.16
C ILE A 4 -10.45 13.95 5.69
N THR A 5 -9.42 14.36 4.96
CA THR A 5 -9.47 14.45 3.49
C THR A 5 -8.77 13.25 2.88
N ILE A 6 -9.42 12.61 1.92
CA ILE A 6 -8.90 11.42 1.23
C ILE A 6 -8.16 11.86 -0.02
N VAL A 7 -6.95 11.35 -0.21
CA VAL A 7 -6.16 11.52 -1.44
C VAL A 7 -5.99 10.15 -2.08
N THR A 8 -6.18 10.10 -3.39
CA THR A 8 -6.00 8.88 -4.19
C THR A 8 -5.50 9.22 -5.59
N ALA A 9 -4.97 8.24 -6.31
CA ALA A 9 -4.52 8.44 -7.68
C ALA A 9 -4.78 7.21 -8.57
N TYR A 10 -5.02 7.48 -9.84
CA TYR A 10 -5.10 6.46 -10.88
C TYR A 10 -4.35 6.90 -12.13
N PHE A 11 -3.33 6.13 -12.50
CA PHE A 11 -2.59 6.27 -13.75
C PHE A 11 -2.58 4.94 -14.48
N ASP A 12 -2.94 4.94 -15.77
CA ASP A 12 -2.83 3.74 -16.60
C ASP A 12 -1.36 3.48 -16.94
N ILE A 13 -0.84 2.36 -16.43
CA ILE A 13 0.52 1.86 -16.68
C ILE A 13 0.51 0.64 -17.63
N GLY A 14 -0.57 0.45 -18.38
CA GLY A 14 -0.74 -0.65 -19.32
C GLY A 14 -1.01 -1.99 -18.64
N ARG A 15 -1.48 -1.99 -17.38
CA ARG A 15 -1.70 -3.23 -16.59
C ARG A 15 -2.74 -4.17 -17.20
N GLY A 16 -3.61 -3.68 -18.07
CA GLY A 16 -4.52 -4.51 -18.87
C GLY A 16 -3.80 -5.50 -19.79
N ASN A 17 -2.55 -5.21 -20.17
CA ASN A 17 -1.76 -5.98 -21.13
C ASN A 17 -0.70 -6.90 -20.46
N TRP A 18 -0.69 -7.01 -19.14
CA TRP A 18 0.34 -7.75 -18.41
C TRP A 18 -0.01 -9.22 -18.20
N ASN A 19 0.88 -10.13 -18.59
CA ASN A 19 0.68 -11.56 -18.36
C ASN A 19 0.61 -11.92 -16.85
N ASN A 20 -0.47 -12.59 -16.43
CA ASN A 20 -0.70 -13.12 -15.06
C ASN A 20 -1.00 -12.05 -13.98
N SER A 21 -1.19 -10.79 -14.33
CA SER A 21 -1.51 -9.70 -13.38
C SER A 21 -2.42 -8.63 -13.99
N GLU A 22 -3.22 -9.03 -14.97
CA GLU A 22 -4.10 -8.20 -15.78
C GLU A 22 -5.15 -7.50 -14.92
N ARG A 23 -5.16 -6.18 -15.00
CA ARG A 23 -6.24 -5.33 -14.48
C ARG A 23 -6.43 -4.17 -15.44
N GLY A 24 -7.46 -4.23 -16.26
CA GLY A 24 -7.80 -3.15 -17.18
C GLY A 24 -8.45 -1.96 -16.47
N ASN A 25 -8.49 -0.81 -17.17
CA ASN A 25 -8.96 0.47 -16.65
C ASN A 25 -10.38 0.39 -16.07
N ASN A 26 -11.32 -0.20 -16.82
CA ASN A 26 -12.70 -0.38 -16.37
C ASN A 26 -12.80 -1.12 -15.02
N LYS A 27 -11.85 -2.02 -14.72
CA LYS A 27 -11.83 -2.74 -13.45
C LYS A 27 -11.51 -1.81 -12.29
N TYR A 28 -10.52 -0.93 -12.45
CA TYR A 28 -10.16 0.05 -11.44
C TYR A 28 -11.23 1.12 -11.26
N ILE A 29 -11.86 1.57 -12.35
CA ILE A 29 -13.00 2.49 -12.27
C ILE A 29 -14.15 1.85 -11.49
N ASN A 30 -14.48 0.57 -11.73
CA ASN A 30 -15.49 -0.14 -10.96
C ASN A 30 -15.11 -0.29 -9.48
N TYR A 31 -13.83 -0.51 -9.19
CA TYR A 31 -13.35 -0.55 -7.80
C TYR A 31 -13.49 0.80 -7.11
N PHE A 32 -13.13 1.88 -7.81
CA PHE A 32 -13.34 3.24 -7.32
C PHE A 32 -14.82 3.52 -7.05
N LYS A 33 -15.68 3.25 -8.03
CA LYS A 33 -17.13 3.42 -7.91
C LYS A 33 -17.72 2.71 -6.69
N PHE A 34 -17.19 1.53 -6.34
CA PHE A 34 -17.64 0.75 -5.18
C PHE A 34 -17.53 1.52 -3.86
N TRP A 35 -16.43 2.27 -3.65
CA TRP A 35 -16.20 3.02 -2.41
C TRP A 35 -16.44 4.54 -2.54
N ALA A 36 -16.65 5.03 -3.76
CA ALA A 36 -16.79 6.46 -4.08
C ALA A 36 -18.06 7.14 -3.51
N ARG A 37 -18.85 6.49 -2.65
CA ARG A 37 -19.96 7.10 -1.89
C ARG A 37 -19.51 7.77 -0.58
N ILE A 38 -18.23 7.65 -0.22
CA ILE A 38 -17.68 8.23 1.01
C ILE A 38 -17.82 9.75 1.04
N LYS A 39 -18.35 10.30 2.13
CA LYS A 39 -18.77 11.70 2.24
C LYS A 39 -17.63 12.67 2.58
N ASN A 40 -16.40 12.17 2.73
CA ASN A 40 -15.20 12.97 2.95
C ASN A 40 -14.87 13.80 1.69
N ASN A 41 -14.11 14.88 1.90
CA ASN A 41 -13.45 15.56 0.80
C ASN A 41 -12.48 14.58 0.12
N LEU A 42 -12.52 14.55 -1.20
CA LEU A 42 -11.75 13.62 -2.02
C LEU A 42 -10.93 14.38 -3.05
N ILE A 43 -9.62 14.13 -3.08
CA ILE A 43 -8.72 14.63 -4.11
C ILE A 43 -8.22 13.44 -4.92
N VAL A 44 -8.45 13.46 -6.23
CA VAL A 44 -8.07 12.38 -7.15
C VAL A 44 -7.08 12.89 -8.18
N TYR A 45 -5.89 12.28 -8.24
CA TYR A 45 -4.93 12.53 -9.33
C TYR A 45 -5.13 11.52 -10.44
N THR A 46 -5.24 11.97 -11.69
CA THR A 46 -5.36 11.07 -12.83
C THR A 46 -4.96 11.74 -14.15
N THR A 47 -4.95 10.98 -15.25
CA THR A 47 -4.79 11.54 -16.59
C THR A 47 -6.11 12.13 -17.11
N LYS A 48 -6.02 12.97 -18.14
CA LYS A 48 -7.19 13.64 -18.74
C LYS A 48 -8.27 12.65 -19.21
N GLU A 49 -7.88 11.45 -19.63
CA GLU A 49 -8.78 10.40 -20.11
C GLU A 49 -9.82 9.97 -19.06
N PHE A 50 -9.42 9.82 -17.80
CA PHE A 50 -10.30 9.29 -16.74
C PHE A 50 -10.96 10.39 -15.90
N ALA A 51 -10.53 11.64 -16.04
CA ALA A 51 -10.97 12.74 -15.19
C ALA A 51 -12.49 12.96 -15.21
N ASN A 52 -13.09 12.96 -16.40
CA ASN A 52 -14.54 13.15 -16.56
C ASN A 52 -15.35 12.00 -15.97
N GLU A 53 -14.89 10.76 -16.14
CA GLU A 53 -15.57 9.57 -15.62
C GLU A 53 -15.54 9.55 -14.09
N ILE A 54 -14.38 9.84 -13.48
CA ILE A 54 -14.22 9.94 -12.03
C ILE A 54 -15.13 11.03 -11.44
N LEU A 55 -15.19 12.21 -12.07
CA LEU A 55 -16.05 13.29 -11.61
C LEU A 55 -17.53 12.94 -11.76
N SER A 56 -17.91 12.30 -12.88
CA SER A 56 -19.29 11.83 -13.11
C SER A 56 -19.73 10.83 -12.05
N ILE A 57 -18.87 9.86 -11.67
CA ILE A 57 -19.17 8.89 -10.60
C ILE A 57 -19.48 9.62 -9.28
N ARG A 58 -18.66 10.61 -8.91
CA ARG A 58 -18.87 11.37 -7.67
C ARG A 58 -20.10 12.27 -7.74
N LYS A 59 -20.40 12.83 -8.91
CA LYS A 59 -21.63 13.59 -9.18
C LYS A 59 -22.90 12.74 -9.03
N ASP A 60 -22.88 11.50 -9.53
CA ASP A 60 -24.02 10.57 -9.40
C ASP A 60 -24.37 10.28 -7.93
N PHE A 61 -23.40 10.39 -7.02
CA PHE A 61 -23.59 10.27 -5.58
C PHE A 61 -23.84 11.61 -4.85
N GLY A 62 -23.96 12.72 -5.58
CA GLY A 62 -24.18 14.06 -5.02
C GLY A 62 -22.95 14.64 -4.31
N LEU A 63 -21.74 14.20 -4.68
CA LEU A 63 -20.48 14.53 -4.02
C LEU A 63 -19.51 15.31 -4.92
N GLU A 64 -20.01 15.94 -6.00
CA GLU A 64 -19.22 16.76 -6.94
C GLU A 64 -18.47 17.89 -6.20
N GLU A 65 -19.17 18.67 -5.36
CA GLU A 65 -18.59 19.78 -4.58
C GLU A 65 -17.55 19.34 -3.52
N LYS A 66 -17.53 18.05 -3.18
CA LYS A 66 -16.55 17.44 -2.26
C LYS A 66 -15.42 16.72 -3.01
N THR A 67 -15.35 16.88 -4.32
CA THR A 67 -14.41 16.14 -5.17
C THR A 67 -13.56 17.11 -5.98
N LYS A 68 -12.25 17.00 -5.84
CA LYS A 68 -11.29 17.70 -6.69
C LYS A 68 -10.53 16.69 -7.54
N VAL A 69 -10.66 16.78 -8.86
CA VAL A 69 -9.86 15.98 -9.80
C VAL A 69 -8.69 16.83 -10.29
N ILE A 70 -7.48 16.30 -10.17
CA ILE A 70 -6.25 16.93 -10.62
C ILE A 70 -5.73 16.14 -11.82
N ILE A 71 -5.70 16.80 -12.96
CA ILE A 71 -5.21 16.23 -14.21
C ILE A 71 -3.68 16.33 -14.23
N VAL A 72 -3.04 15.19 -14.47
CA VAL A 72 -1.59 15.06 -14.67
C VAL A 72 -1.38 14.47 -16.04
N ASP A 73 -0.74 15.24 -16.93
CA ASP A 73 -0.51 14.81 -18.32
C ASP A 73 0.50 13.66 -18.40
N ASP A 74 1.58 13.75 -17.63
CA ASP A 74 2.60 12.70 -17.50
C ASP A 74 3.00 12.54 -16.04
N TYR A 75 2.62 11.42 -15.43
CA TYR A 75 2.93 11.13 -14.03
C TYR A 75 4.43 10.99 -13.79
N ARG A 76 5.23 10.71 -14.83
CA ARG A 76 6.71 10.67 -14.74
C ARG A 76 7.31 12.05 -14.50
N ALA A 77 6.54 13.13 -14.71
CA ALA A 77 6.98 14.49 -14.48
C ALA A 77 7.04 14.87 -12.98
N PHE A 78 6.44 14.10 -12.06
CA PHE A 78 6.55 14.36 -10.62
C PHE A 78 8.01 14.35 -10.14
N ASP A 79 8.81 13.35 -10.54
CA ASP A 79 10.25 13.29 -10.32
C ASP A 79 10.92 12.44 -11.42
N ARG A 80 11.31 13.11 -12.52
CA ARG A 80 11.98 12.47 -13.67
C ARG A 80 13.33 11.86 -13.30
N ASP A 81 14.07 12.46 -12.37
CA ASP A 81 15.36 11.92 -11.94
C ASP A 81 15.16 10.60 -11.20
N LEU A 82 14.19 10.55 -10.28
CA LEU A 82 13.83 9.33 -9.58
C LEU A 82 13.35 8.24 -10.56
N TYR A 83 12.48 8.59 -11.51
CA TYR A 83 12.02 7.65 -12.55
C TYR A 83 13.20 7.03 -13.31
N ASN A 84 14.12 7.86 -13.81
CA ASN A 84 15.29 7.39 -14.56
C ASN A 84 16.23 6.51 -13.70
N ARG A 85 16.34 6.79 -12.40
CA ARG A 85 17.12 5.94 -11.48
C ARG A 85 16.46 4.58 -11.25
N ILE A 86 15.14 4.55 -11.06
CA ILE A 86 14.36 3.30 -10.96
C ILE A 86 14.54 2.49 -12.25
N GLU A 87 14.35 3.13 -13.41
CA GLU A 87 14.54 2.50 -14.71
C GLU A 87 15.95 1.89 -14.85
N LYS A 88 16.99 2.65 -14.51
CA LYS A 88 18.39 2.18 -14.58
C LYS A 88 18.63 0.95 -13.71
N VAL A 89 18.12 0.94 -12.48
CA VAL A 89 18.27 -0.20 -11.55
C VAL A 89 17.48 -1.41 -12.04
N MET A 90 16.22 -1.21 -12.45
CA MET A 90 15.36 -2.31 -12.90
C MET A 90 15.77 -2.87 -14.27
N ASN A 91 16.44 -2.09 -15.12
CA ASN A 91 17.01 -2.60 -16.37
C ASN A 91 18.31 -3.40 -16.18
N ASN A 92 18.87 -3.46 -14.97
CA ASN A 92 19.99 -4.33 -14.65
C ASN A 92 19.53 -5.77 -14.36
N ASP A 93 19.93 -6.72 -15.19
CA ASP A 93 19.49 -8.13 -15.06
C ASP A 93 19.92 -8.80 -13.76
N ILE A 94 21.10 -8.47 -13.21
CA ILE A 94 21.54 -9.00 -11.92
C ILE A 94 20.60 -8.52 -10.81
N SER A 95 20.23 -7.24 -10.84
CA SER A 95 19.33 -6.61 -9.86
C SER A 95 17.94 -7.25 -9.91
N LYS A 96 17.40 -7.51 -11.10
CA LYS A 96 16.12 -8.23 -11.28
C LYS A 96 16.11 -9.59 -10.60
N THR A 97 17.22 -10.35 -10.68
CA THR A 97 17.32 -11.69 -10.08
C THR A 97 17.42 -11.70 -8.55
N PHE A 98 17.53 -10.54 -7.92
CA PHE A 98 17.57 -10.44 -6.47
C PHE A 98 16.23 -10.84 -5.84
N HIS A 99 15.12 -10.45 -6.47
CA HIS A 99 13.79 -10.89 -6.06
C HIS A 99 13.60 -12.40 -6.29
N LYS A 100 13.04 -13.09 -5.29
CA LYS A 100 12.75 -14.54 -5.42
C LYS A 100 11.66 -14.87 -6.42
N ASP A 101 10.72 -13.96 -6.66
CA ASP A 101 9.61 -14.15 -7.59
C ASP A 101 9.61 -13.06 -8.66
N ILE A 102 10.50 -13.22 -9.64
CA ILE A 102 10.72 -12.27 -10.75
C ILE A 102 9.48 -12.01 -11.62
N LYS A 103 8.39 -12.76 -11.44
CA LYS A 103 7.15 -12.58 -12.19
C LYS A 103 6.28 -11.46 -11.64
N ARG A 104 6.51 -11.07 -10.39
CA ARG A 104 5.70 -10.02 -9.77
C ARG A 104 6.12 -8.63 -10.27
N PRO A 105 5.17 -7.68 -10.40
CA PRO A 105 5.45 -6.40 -11.04
C PRO A 105 6.53 -5.59 -10.32
N GLU A 106 6.69 -5.76 -9.00
CA GLU A 106 7.74 -5.09 -8.22
C GLU A 106 9.15 -5.44 -8.73
N SER A 107 9.30 -6.60 -9.36
CA SER A 107 10.59 -7.10 -9.83
C SER A 107 10.96 -6.65 -11.23
N TRP A 108 10.00 -6.24 -12.06
CA TRP A 108 10.25 -6.05 -13.50
C TRP A 108 9.60 -4.82 -14.13
N ASN A 109 8.61 -4.19 -13.49
CA ASN A 109 7.87 -3.07 -14.07
C ASN A 109 8.27 -1.73 -13.43
N VAL A 110 8.98 -0.90 -14.19
CA VAL A 110 9.43 0.45 -13.78
C VAL A 110 8.25 1.34 -13.41
N ASP A 111 7.23 1.37 -14.26
CA ASP A 111 6.06 2.21 -14.06
C ASP A 111 5.29 1.79 -12.79
N TYR A 112 5.19 0.50 -12.47
CA TYR A 112 4.57 0.00 -11.24
C TYR A 112 5.28 0.54 -9.99
N ASN A 113 6.59 0.30 -9.88
CA ASN A 113 7.37 0.77 -8.73
C ASN A 113 7.36 2.29 -8.62
N TYR A 114 7.30 3.01 -9.75
CA TYR A 114 7.20 4.45 -9.72
C TYR A 114 5.79 4.94 -9.32
N VAL A 115 4.68 4.39 -9.84
CA VAL A 115 3.34 4.88 -9.49
C VAL A 115 2.96 4.60 -8.04
N VAL A 116 3.44 3.51 -7.44
CA VAL A 116 3.24 3.28 -6.00
C VAL A 116 4.03 4.27 -5.15
N MET A 117 5.14 4.81 -5.66
CA MET A 117 5.86 5.92 -5.02
C MET A 117 5.13 7.26 -5.16
N LEU A 118 4.34 7.44 -6.22
CA LEU A 118 3.64 8.70 -6.46
C LEU A 118 2.56 9.03 -5.42
N LYS A 119 2.20 8.07 -4.55
CA LYS A 119 1.23 8.27 -3.47
C LYS A 119 1.59 9.50 -2.62
N TRP A 120 2.84 9.60 -2.19
CA TRP A 120 3.30 10.71 -1.36
C TRP A 120 3.67 11.96 -2.15
N TYR A 121 4.00 11.86 -3.45
CA TYR A 121 4.11 13.04 -4.32
C TYR A 121 2.75 13.72 -4.54
N CYS A 122 1.69 12.94 -4.69
CA CYS A 122 0.33 13.46 -4.75
C CYS A 122 -0.04 14.20 -3.47
N ILE A 123 0.35 13.66 -2.31
CA ILE A 123 0.13 14.32 -1.01
C ILE A 123 1.00 15.57 -0.86
N GLU A 124 2.26 15.53 -1.28
CA GLU A 124 3.14 16.70 -1.30
C GLU A 124 2.53 17.84 -2.15
N ASP A 125 1.98 17.52 -3.32
CA ASP A 125 1.31 18.50 -4.19
C ASP A 125 0.06 19.10 -3.50
N VAL A 126 -0.73 18.27 -2.82
CA VAL A 126 -1.88 18.72 -2.02
C VAL A 126 -1.46 19.71 -0.92
N ILE A 127 -0.39 19.39 -0.19
CA ILE A 127 0.12 20.21 0.91
C ILE A 127 0.74 21.50 0.39
N SER A 128 1.59 21.42 -0.63
CA SER A 128 2.32 22.57 -1.19
C SER A 128 1.39 23.59 -1.84
N LYS A 129 0.35 23.13 -2.54
CA LYS A 129 -0.68 23.99 -3.14
C LYS A 129 -1.76 24.43 -2.16
N LYS A 130 -1.65 24.07 -0.88
CA LYS A 130 -2.58 24.45 0.20
C LYS A 130 -4.03 24.10 -0.13
N TYR A 131 -4.27 22.93 -0.74
CA TYR A 131 -5.63 22.43 -0.96
C TYR A 131 -6.31 22.01 0.35
N ILE A 132 -5.53 21.82 1.42
CA ILE A 132 -5.97 21.36 2.72
C ILE A 132 -5.32 22.26 3.80
N ASN A 133 -6.02 22.44 4.92
CA ASN A 133 -5.52 23.18 6.07
C ASN A 133 -4.40 22.40 6.80
N ASN A 134 -3.42 23.13 7.38
CA ASN A 134 -2.28 22.51 8.07
C ASN A 134 -2.66 21.65 9.30
N ASN A 135 -3.87 21.81 9.86
CA ASN A 135 -4.32 21.06 11.05
C ASN A 135 -5.26 19.89 10.69
N SER A 136 -5.44 19.61 9.40
CA SER A 136 -6.28 18.53 8.90
C SER A 136 -5.53 17.21 8.84
N ILE A 137 -6.29 16.12 8.79
CA ILE A 137 -5.76 14.78 8.57
C ILE A 137 -5.87 14.47 7.08
N ILE A 138 -4.81 13.90 6.50
CA ILE A 138 -4.83 13.34 5.15
C ILE A 138 -4.78 11.82 5.27
N ALA A 139 -5.71 11.16 4.61
CA ALA A 139 -5.68 9.72 4.41
C ALA A 139 -5.34 9.40 2.95
N TRP A 140 -4.29 8.62 2.72
CA TRP A 140 -4.14 7.90 1.46
C TRP A 140 -5.12 6.72 1.46
N LEU A 141 -5.88 6.57 0.37
CA LEU A 141 -6.70 5.39 0.12
C LEU A 141 -6.49 4.96 -1.34
N ASP A 142 -6.06 3.72 -1.55
CA ASP A 142 -5.84 3.21 -2.91
C ASP A 142 -7.08 3.37 -3.79
N PHE A 143 -6.90 3.81 -5.03
CA PHE A 143 -8.01 4.00 -5.97
C PHE A 143 -8.83 2.72 -6.17
N GLY A 144 -8.15 1.58 -6.18
CA GLY A 144 -8.75 0.25 -6.28
C GLY A 144 -9.18 -0.36 -4.94
N PHE A 145 -9.36 0.43 -3.88
CA PHE A 145 -9.67 -0.07 -2.53
C PHE A 145 -10.83 -1.08 -2.50
N ASN A 146 -10.67 -2.09 -1.64
CA ASN A 146 -11.51 -3.28 -1.49
C ASN A 146 -11.77 -4.11 -2.78
N HIS A 147 -11.11 -3.79 -3.90
CA HIS A 147 -11.21 -4.49 -5.19
C HIS A 147 -12.65 -4.83 -5.60
N GLY A 148 -13.60 -3.90 -5.39
CA GLY A 148 -15.02 -4.08 -5.69
C GLY A 148 -15.67 -5.20 -4.87
N GLY A 149 -15.36 -5.28 -3.58
CA GLY A 149 -15.93 -6.26 -2.65
C GLY A 149 -15.22 -7.61 -2.60
N LYS A 150 -14.11 -7.76 -3.31
CA LYS A 150 -13.34 -9.01 -3.33
C LYS A 150 -12.52 -9.23 -2.06
N ASP A 151 -12.09 -8.16 -1.39
CA ASP A 151 -11.26 -8.29 -0.19
C ASP A 151 -12.08 -8.59 1.06
N GLY A 152 -13.34 -8.14 1.12
CA GLY A 152 -14.32 -8.66 2.05
C GLY A 152 -15.40 -7.68 2.50
N LEU A 153 -15.31 -6.38 2.21
CA LEU A 153 -16.44 -5.47 2.43
C LEU A 153 -17.42 -5.63 1.27
N ILE A 154 -18.61 -6.17 1.51
CA ILE A 154 -19.47 -6.69 0.43
C ILE A 154 -20.59 -5.75 0.00
N ASN A 155 -20.92 -4.74 0.80
CA ASN A 155 -22.00 -3.81 0.52
C ASN A 155 -21.44 -2.41 0.18
N GLU A 156 -21.64 -1.96 -1.06
CA GLU A 156 -21.18 -0.64 -1.51
C GLU A 156 -21.91 0.52 -0.82
N GLU A 157 -23.16 0.31 -0.39
CA GLU A 157 -23.95 1.34 0.30
C GLU A 157 -23.39 1.67 1.70
N ASP A 158 -22.62 0.76 2.30
CA ASP A 158 -21.95 1.04 3.57
C ASP A 158 -20.86 2.12 3.41
N PHE A 159 -20.36 2.38 2.20
CA PHE A 159 -19.45 3.50 1.95
C PHE A 159 -20.16 4.86 1.98
N ASN A 160 -21.49 4.92 2.07
CA ASN A 160 -22.26 6.17 2.14
C ASN A 160 -22.25 6.80 3.55
N PHE A 161 -21.06 7.07 4.09
CA PHE A 161 -20.85 7.65 5.41
C PHE A 161 -19.73 8.69 5.39
N LEU A 162 -19.67 9.54 6.41
CA LEU A 162 -18.52 10.41 6.66
C LEU A 162 -17.54 9.64 7.53
N TRP A 163 -16.33 9.39 7.02
CA TRP A 163 -15.29 8.74 7.80
C TRP A 163 -14.66 9.73 8.78
N GLU A 164 -14.86 9.45 10.06
CA GLU A 164 -14.32 10.21 11.19
C GLU A 164 -13.72 9.24 12.19
N TYR A 165 -12.52 9.55 12.68
CA TYR A 165 -11.88 8.80 13.74
C TYR A 165 -10.87 9.69 14.47
N ASN A 166 -10.72 9.46 15.77
CA ASN A 166 -9.79 10.23 16.60
C ASN A 166 -8.39 9.60 16.57
N PHE A 167 -7.71 9.73 15.42
CA PHE A 167 -6.33 9.32 15.26
C PHE A 167 -5.41 10.11 16.20
N SER A 168 -4.39 9.44 16.73
CA SER A 168 -3.36 10.11 17.53
C SER A 168 -2.50 10.99 16.61
N ASN A 169 -1.69 11.90 17.17
CA ASN A 169 -0.76 12.70 16.37
C ASN A 169 0.47 11.85 15.97
N LYS A 170 0.24 10.83 15.14
CA LYS A 170 1.21 9.87 14.60
C LYS A 170 0.90 9.57 13.15
N ILE A 171 1.86 8.95 12.49
CA ILE A 171 1.69 8.34 11.17
C ILE A 171 1.14 6.93 11.38
N HIS A 172 -0.08 6.69 10.93
CA HIS A 172 -0.75 5.41 11.10
C HIS A 172 -0.52 4.50 9.90
N LEU A 173 0.11 3.36 10.16
CA LEU A 173 0.32 2.28 9.19
C LEU A 173 -0.35 1.00 9.66
N PHE A 174 -0.80 0.19 8.71
CA PHE A 174 -1.52 -1.06 8.99
C PHE A 174 -0.70 -2.25 8.53
N THR A 175 -0.43 -3.19 9.43
CA THR A 175 0.44 -4.34 9.17
C THR A 175 -0.34 -5.66 9.15
N HIS A 176 -0.03 -6.54 8.20
CA HIS A 176 -0.62 -7.88 8.15
C HIS A 176 0.02 -8.86 9.16
N GLN A 177 1.23 -8.56 9.60
CA GLN A 177 2.00 -9.44 10.45
C GLN A 177 2.97 -8.65 11.32
N LYS A 178 3.30 -9.21 12.47
CA LYS A 178 4.26 -8.60 13.39
C LYS A 178 5.58 -8.29 12.68
N ILE A 179 5.99 -7.02 12.75
CA ILE A 179 7.27 -6.54 12.24
C ILE A 179 8.42 -7.15 13.06
N ASP A 180 9.40 -7.71 12.38
CA ASP A 180 10.63 -8.25 12.98
C ASP A 180 11.81 -7.37 12.56
N VAL A 181 12.08 -6.34 13.36
CA VAL A 181 13.11 -5.31 13.09
C VAL A 181 14.53 -5.86 12.95
N ASN A 182 14.76 -7.13 13.30
CA ASN A 182 16.06 -7.78 13.15
C ASN A 182 16.28 -8.33 11.74
N ILE A 183 15.25 -8.36 10.89
CA ILE A 183 15.38 -8.83 9.51
C ILE A 183 15.92 -7.66 8.67
N PRO A 184 17.09 -7.80 8.05
CA PRO A 184 17.62 -6.75 7.18
C PRO A 184 16.67 -6.47 6.01
N ILE A 185 16.53 -5.20 5.63
CA ILE A 185 15.65 -4.78 4.52
C ILE A 185 15.93 -5.55 3.23
N PHE A 186 17.19 -5.78 2.88
CA PHE A 186 17.52 -6.54 1.66
C PHE A 186 17.01 -7.99 1.69
N GLU A 187 16.86 -8.62 2.86
CA GLU A 187 16.21 -9.93 2.95
C GLU A 187 14.70 -9.80 2.74
N ILE A 188 14.07 -8.70 3.14
CA ILE A 188 12.64 -8.45 2.89
C ILE A 188 12.41 -8.26 1.40
N VAL A 189 13.18 -7.38 0.75
CA VAL A 189 13.16 -7.16 -0.72
C VAL A 189 13.37 -8.47 -1.46
N ARG A 190 14.45 -9.21 -1.15
CA ARG A 190 14.75 -10.51 -1.76
C ARG A 190 13.57 -11.49 -1.64
N ASN A 191 12.92 -11.49 -0.49
CA ASN A 191 11.86 -12.43 -0.17
C ASN A 191 10.46 -11.98 -0.63
N MET A 192 10.30 -10.70 -0.95
CA MET A 192 9.02 -10.05 -1.22
C MET A 192 8.03 -10.26 -0.07
N ASP A 193 8.53 -10.17 1.17
CA ASP A 193 7.73 -10.40 2.37
C ASP A 193 6.97 -9.10 2.72
N VAL A 194 5.64 -9.16 2.65
CA VAL A 194 4.77 -8.00 2.91
C VAL A 194 4.51 -7.84 4.41
N TYR A 195 4.90 -6.70 4.98
CA TYR A 195 4.57 -6.32 6.36
C TYR A 195 3.43 -5.31 6.37
N ILE A 196 3.71 -4.11 5.86
CA ILE A 196 2.72 -3.03 5.72
C ILE A 196 1.80 -3.32 4.53
N ARG A 197 0.52 -2.96 4.62
CA ARG A 197 -0.45 -3.21 3.54
C ARG A 197 -0.36 -2.24 2.37
N GLY A 198 0.16 -1.03 2.57
CA GLY A 198 0.32 0.05 1.57
C GLY A 198 -0.97 0.73 1.11
N ASN A 199 -2.14 0.18 1.40
CA ASN A 199 -3.39 0.62 0.78
C ASN A 199 -4.15 1.71 1.51
N ILE A 200 -3.88 1.86 2.81
CA ILE A 200 -4.39 2.94 3.66
C ILE A 200 -3.23 3.45 4.48
N MET A 201 -3.12 4.77 4.57
CA MET A 201 -2.19 5.44 5.47
C MET A 201 -2.81 6.75 5.92
N VAL A 202 -2.69 7.09 7.21
CA VAL A 202 -3.35 8.28 7.79
C VAL A 202 -2.35 9.05 8.61
N ALA A 203 -2.25 10.36 8.39
CA ALA A 203 -1.42 11.25 9.22
C ALA A 203 -1.90 12.70 9.14
N TYR A 204 -1.46 13.51 10.10
CA TYR A 204 -1.58 14.96 10.04
C TYR A 204 -0.64 15.55 8.97
N VAL A 205 -0.99 16.73 8.44
CA VAL A 205 -0.25 17.39 7.35
C VAL A 205 1.23 17.63 7.66
N ASP A 206 1.56 17.96 8.91
CA ASP A 206 2.95 18.13 9.37
C ASP A 206 3.73 16.82 9.30
N LEU A 207 3.16 15.73 9.81
CA LEU A 207 3.77 14.40 9.78
C LEU A 207 3.90 13.80 8.38
N TRP A 208 3.00 14.16 7.45
CA TRP A 208 3.16 13.80 6.04
C TRP A 208 4.44 14.38 5.43
N ARG A 209 4.86 15.59 5.81
CA ARG A 209 6.11 16.18 5.32
C ARG A 209 7.32 15.37 5.77
N ASP A 210 7.34 14.95 7.04
CA ASP A 210 8.39 14.07 7.56
C ASP A 210 8.40 12.73 6.83
N PHE A 211 7.22 12.13 6.61
CA PHE A 211 7.11 10.87 5.87
C PHE A 211 7.61 10.99 4.43
N ILE A 212 7.24 12.03 3.69
CA ILE A 212 7.65 12.23 2.29
C ILE A 212 9.19 12.21 2.17
N LEU A 213 9.88 12.87 3.10
CA LEU A 213 11.34 12.88 3.15
C LEU A 213 11.91 11.48 3.42
N LEU A 214 11.37 10.76 4.41
CA LEU A 214 11.78 9.40 4.74
C LEU A 214 11.54 8.41 3.59
N ALA A 215 10.39 8.52 2.93
CA ALA A 215 10.02 7.66 1.81
C ALA A 215 10.95 7.90 0.60
N LYS A 216 11.28 9.17 0.31
CA LYS A 216 12.23 9.52 -0.75
C LYS A 216 13.63 8.97 -0.46
N GLU A 217 14.16 9.17 0.74
CA GLU A 217 15.48 8.63 1.09
C GLU A 217 15.51 7.11 1.16
N SER A 218 14.42 6.46 1.55
CA SER A 218 14.30 4.99 1.54
C SER A 218 14.44 4.43 0.13
N MET A 219 13.70 4.98 -0.84
CA MET A 219 13.82 4.54 -2.24
C MET A 219 15.21 4.86 -2.81
N LEU A 220 15.74 6.06 -2.56
CA LEU A 220 17.11 6.39 -2.98
C LEU A 220 18.15 5.44 -2.39
N SER A 221 17.97 5.00 -1.14
CA SER A 221 18.86 4.03 -0.48
C SER A 221 18.81 2.65 -1.15
N LEU A 222 17.64 2.17 -1.54
CA LEU A 222 17.53 0.95 -2.35
C LEU A 222 18.24 1.12 -3.69
N LEU A 223 17.96 2.22 -4.41
CA LEU A 223 18.50 2.47 -5.74
C LEU A 223 20.02 2.59 -5.75
N ARG A 224 20.62 3.23 -4.73
CA ARG A 224 22.09 3.33 -4.55
C ARG A 224 22.76 1.96 -4.45
N CYS A 225 22.03 0.95 -3.96
CA CYS A 225 22.52 -0.43 -3.81
C CYS A 225 22.06 -1.36 -4.95
N GLY A 226 21.47 -0.82 -6.02
CA GLY A 226 20.95 -1.62 -7.14
C GLY A 226 19.68 -2.41 -6.80
N LEU A 227 18.88 -1.94 -5.83
CA LEU A 227 17.59 -2.53 -5.46
C LEU A 227 16.45 -1.55 -5.74
N CYS A 228 15.24 -2.08 -5.97
CA CYS A 228 14.00 -1.32 -6.08
C CYS A 228 12.86 -2.23 -5.65
N ASP A 229 11.86 -1.69 -4.96
CA ASP A 229 10.71 -2.45 -4.44
C ASP A 229 9.50 -1.50 -4.29
N ASP A 230 8.35 -2.03 -3.90
CA ASP A 230 7.10 -1.27 -3.79
C ASP A 230 6.98 -0.39 -2.52
N ASP A 231 5.84 0.30 -2.43
CA ASP A 231 5.48 1.19 -1.34
C ASP A 231 5.47 0.53 0.03
N GLN A 232 5.11 -0.77 0.11
CA GLN A 232 5.05 -1.50 1.39
C GLN A 232 6.43 -1.63 2.03
N THR A 233 7.46 -1.85 1.20
CA THR A 233 8.86 -1.87 1.65
C THR A 233 9.32 -0.47 2.04
N ILE A 234 8.94 0.56 1.28
CA ILE A 234 9.33 1.95 1.56
C ILE A 234 8.71 2.47 2.87
N GLU A 235 7.43 2.19 3.12
CA GLU A 235 6.76 2.50 4.39
C GLU A 235 7.44 1.80 5.56
N LEU A 236 7.86 0.54 5.39
CA LEU A 236 8.60 -0.21 6.40
C LEU A 236 9.98 0.40 6.69
N MET A 237 10.70 0.84 5.65
CA MET A 237 12.00 1.51 5.80
C MET A 237 11.85 2.85 6.53
N ALA A 238 10.82 3.64 6.20
CA ALA A 238 10.51 4.88 6.89
C ALA A 238 10.22 4.63 8.39
N TYR A 239 9.47 3.57 8.71
CA TYR A 239 9.26 3.14 10.09
C TYR A 239 10.55 2.71 10.80
N TYR A 240 11.47 2.01 10.14
CA TYR A 240 12.75 1.62 10.74
C TYR A 240 13.63 2.83 11.08
N GLU A 241 13.59 3.87 10.26
CA GLU A 241 14.41 5.07 10.44
C GLU A 241 13.91 5.94 11.59
N ARG A 242 12.59 6.16 11.70
CA ARG A 242 11.98 7.06 12.69
C ARG A 242 10.75 6.43 13.37
N PRO A 243 10.89 5.28 14.07
CA PRO A 243 9.76 4.51 14.59
C PRO A 243 8.86 5.31 15.55
N GLU A 244 9.42 6.33 16.21
CA GLU A 244 8.68 7.19 17.13
C GLU A 244 7.67 8.10 16.42
N LEU A 245 7.73 8.30 15.10
CA LEU A 245 6.71 9.04 14.36
C LEU A 245 5.46 8.22 14.07
N PHE A 246 5.52 6.89 14.21
CA PHE A 246 4.50 5.99 13.72
C PHE A 246 3.69 5.35 14.83
N GLU A 247 2.46 4.99 14.49
CA GLU A 247 1.61 4.06 15.25
C GLU A 247 1.22 2.91 14.32
N ILE A 248 1.64 1.69 14.69
CA ILE A 248 1.47 0.49 13.86
C ILE A 248 0.26 -0.29 14.36
N HIS A 249 -0.67 -0.58 13.44
CA HIS A 249 -1.90 -1.31 13.72
C HIS A 249 -1.85 -2.70 13.11
N ASP A 250 -1.87 -3.74 13.95
CA ASP A 250 -1.97 -5.13 13.50
C ASP A 250 -3.38 -5.41 12.95
N VAL A 251 -3.47 -5.80 11.67
CA VAL A 251 -4.73 -6.05 10.96
C VAL A 251 -4.78 -7.43 10.29
N ASP A 252 -5.98 -8.03 10.29
CA ASP A 252 -6.22 -9.35 9.70
C ASP A 252 -6.44 -9.27 8.18
N THR A 253 -7.18 -8.26 7.75
CA THR A 253 -7.64 -8.10 6.38
C THR A 253 -7.03 -6.86 5.72
N TRP A 254 -7.27 -6.69 4.43
CA TRP A 254 -6.76 -5.54 3.68
C TRP A 254 -7.61 -4.28 3.92
N TYR A 255 -8.87 -4.42 4.30
CA TYR A 255 -9.80 -3.29 4.51
C TYR A 255 -9.89 -2.82 5.96
N ASP A 256 -9.25 -3.53 6.89
CA ASP A 256 -9.34 -3.29 8.34
C ASP A 256 -8.94 -1.87 8.76
N GLY A 257 -8.01 -1.22 8.05
CA GLY A 257 -7.59 0.15 8.37
C GLY A 257 -8.69 1.20 8.22
N LEU A 258 -9.74 0.92 7.45
CA LEU A 258 -10.96 1.73 7.41
C LEU A 258 -12.03 1.17 8.35
N LYS A 259 -12.23 -0.16 8.32
CA LYS A 259 -13.28 -0.86 9.07
C LYS A 259 -13.17 -0.69 10.59
N LEU A 260 -11.95 -0.84 11.13
CA LEU A 260 -11.70 -0.81 12.58
C LEU A 260 -11.51 0.60 13.13
N PHE A 261 -11.45 1.60 12.24
CA PHE A 261 -11.12 2.98 12.58
C PHE A 261 -12.23 3.90 12.08
N GLY A 262 -13.47 3.72 12.54
CA GLY A 262 -14.62 4.55 12.17
C GLY A 262 -15.53 3.97 11.10
N GLY A 263 -15.30 2.71 10.68
CA GLY A 263 -16.11 1.97 9.70
C GLY A 263 -16.86 0.78 10.29
N GLU A 264 -17.18 0.77 11.58
CA GLU A 264 -17.66 -0.40 12.31
C GLU A 264 -19.00 -0.93 11.81
N HIS A 265 -19.73 -0.17 10.99
CA HIS A 265 -20.99 -0.58 10.34
C HIS A 265 -20.81 -1.47 9.10
N PHE A 266 -19.65 -1.46 8.43
CA PHE A 266 -19.46 -2.24 7.19
C PHE A 266 -19.80 -3.73 7.35
N ILE A 267 -20.53 -4.28 6.38
CA ILE A 267 -20.85 -5.69 6.28
C ILE A 267 -19.68 -6.43 5.65
N GLU A 268 -19.17 -7.43 6.36
CA GLU A 268 -18.08 -8.28 5.91
C GLU A 268 -18.60 -9.61 5.36
N ARG A 269 -17.91 -10.13 4.34
CA ARG A 269 -18.08 -11.52 3.93
C ARG A 269 -17.74 -12.42 5.11
N LYS A 270 -18.62 -13.37 5.43
CA LYS A 270 -18.35 -14.39 6.45
C LYS A 270 -16.97 -15.00 6.20
N LYS A 271 -16.07 -14.92 7.19
CA LYS A 271 -14.72 -15.47 7.11
C LYS A 271 -14.84 -16.98 6.86
N GLU A 272 -14.56 -17.42 5.63
CA GLU A 272 -14.16 -18.82 5.45
C GLU A 272 -12.87 -19.01 6.23
N TYR A 273 -12.78 -20.06 7.05
CA TYR A 273 -11.57 -20.40 7.79
C TYR A 273 -10.40 -20.55 6.79
N LYS A 274 -9.60 -19.49 6.62
CA LYS A 274 -8.37 -19.56 5.85
C LYS A 274 -7.42 -20.46 6.63
N LYS A 275 -7.08 -21.63 6.05
CA LYS A 275 -6.06 -22.53 6.61
C LYS A 275 -4.85 -21.72 7.03
N ASN A 276 -4.46 -21.82 8.30
CA ASN A 276 -3.28 -21.17 8.84
C ASN A 276 -2.05 -21.53 7.97
N LYS A 277 -1.47 -20.55 7.29
CA LYS A 277 -0.29 -20.73 6.40
C LYS A 277 1.02 -20.35 7.09
N LYS A 278 1.00 -19.99 8.38
CA LYS A 278 2.17 -19.57 9.17
C LYS A 278 3.26 -20.65 9.20
N TYR A 279 2.86 -21.91 9.06
CA TYR A 279 3.78 -23.04 8.87
C TYR A 279 4.72 -22.84 7.66
N LYS A 280 4.26 -22.21 6.57
CA LYS A 280 5.09 -22.01 5.37
C LYS A 280 6.29 -21.11 5.68
N LEU A 281 6.09 -20.07 6.49
CA LEU A 281 7.15 -19.18 6.96
C LEU A 281 8.15 -19.94 7.85
N TYR A 282 7.66 -20.76 8.79
CA TYR A 282 8.53 -21.59 9.62
C TYR A 282 9.36 -22.57 8.78
N LYS A 283 8.77 -23.19 7.75
CA LYS A 283 9.49 -24.06 6.81
C LYS A 283 10.58 -23.29 6.04
N LYS A 284 10.28 -22.08 5.59
CA LYS A 284 11.22 -21.18 4.88
C LYS A 284 12.41 -20.83 5.78
N LYS A 285 12.15 -20.34 7.01
CA LYS A 285 13.19 -20.04 8.01
C LYS A 285 14.02 -21.28 8.35
N ALA A 286 13.39 -22.44 8.52
CA ALA A 286 14.09 -23.70 8.79
C ALA A 286 15.06 -24.09 7.67
N LYS A 287 14.64 -23.97 6.40
CA LYS A 287 15.50 -24.23 5.24
C LYS A 287 16.68 -23.26 5.17
N ALA A 288 16.46 -21.96 5.41
CA ALA A 288 17.52 -20.97 5.43
C ALA A 288 18.57 -21.26 6.51
N TYR A 289 18.12 -21.57 7.74
CA TYR A 289 19.03 -21.96 8.82
C TYR A 289 19.73 -23.29 8.59
N LYS A 290 19.13 -24.21 7.83
CA LYS A 290 19.80 -25.45 7.44
C LYS A 290 20.90 -25.17 6.41
N PHE A 291 20.61 -24.31 5.43
CA PHE A 291 21.55 -23.96 4.36
C PHE A 291 22.78 -23.22 4.90
N ASN A 292 22.61 -22.32 5.88
CA ASN A 292 23.71 -21.57 6.49
C ASN A 292 24.43 -22.30 7.65
N GLY A 293 24.22 -23.62 7.80
CA GLY A 293 24.88 -24.41 8.85
C GLY A 293 24.35 -24.19 10.29
N SER A 294 23.34 -23.35 10.49
CA SER A 294 22.71 -23.12 11.81
C SER A 294 21.72 -24.23 12.19
N TYR A 295 22.18 -25.48 12.27
CA TYR A 295 21.31 -26.65 12.43
C TYR A 295 20.40 -26.60 13.66
N LYS A 296 20.88 -26.09 14.82
CA LYS A 296 20.05 -25.93 16.02
C LYS A 296 18.86 -24.99 15.79
N LYS A 297 19.07 -23.87 15.07
CA LYS A 297 17.99 -22.94 14.70
C LYS A 297 17.07 -23.58 13.67
N ALA A 298 17.62 -24.30 12.70
CA ALA A 298 16.83 -25.01 11.69
C ALA A 298 15.85 -26.01 12.33
N ILE A 299 16.33 -26.83 13.27
CA ILE A 299 15.51 -27.80 14.01
C ILE A 299 14.37 -27.09 14.76
N ARG A 300 14.67 -26.01 15.49
CA ARG A 300 13.64 -25.22 16.21
C ARG A 300 12.54 -24.73 15.26
N TYR A 301 12.90 -24.22 14.08
CA TYR A 301 11.92 -23.77 13.10
C TYR A 301 11.19 -24.91 12.38
N TYR A 302 11.83 -26.07 12.18
CA TYR A 302 11.13 -27.27 11.72
C TYR A 302 10.08 -27.74 12.74
N ILE A 303 10.40 -27.74 14.03
CA ILE A 303 9.43 -28.06 15.09
C ILE A 303 8.24 -27.09 15.03
N LYS A 304 8.47 -25.78 14.94
CA LYS A 304 7.40 -24.79 14.76
C LYS A 304 6.57 -25.06 13.50
N TYR A 305 7.21 -25.40 12.38
CA TYR A 305 6.52 -25.79 11.14
C TYR A 305 5.62 -27.01 11.34
N TYR A 306 6.12 -28.08 11.98
CA TYR A 306 5.33 -29.30 12.19
C TYR A 306 4.16 -29.06 13.15
N LYS A 307 4.40 -28.34 14.25
CA LYS A 307 3.34 -27.95 15.19
C LYS A 307 2.24 -27.16 14.47
N GLU A 308 2.60 -26.12 13.75
CA GLU A 308 1.64 -25.25 13.08
C GLU A 308 0.89 -25.95 11.94
N LYS A 309 1.56 -26.83 11.18
CA LYS A 309 0.96 -27.49 10.02
C LYS A 309 0.04 -28.66 10.40
N TYR A 310 0.38 -29.40 11.46
CA TYR A 310 -0.24 -30.68 11.76
C TYR A 310 -0.96 -30.73 13.12
N LEU A 311 -0.68 -29.82 14.06
CA LEU A 311 -1.28 -29.85 15.41
C LEU A 311 -2.36 -28.78 15.65
N HIS A 312 -2.59 -27.85 14.70
CA HIS A 312 -3.65 -26.82 14.78
C HIS A 312 -4.94 -27.19 14.03
N PHE A 313 -5.16 -28.48 13.74
CA PHE A 313 -6.40 -29.02 13.17
C PHE A 313 -7.08 -30.02 14.14
N ASN A 314 -7.31 -29.59 15.38
CA ASN A 314 -8.25 -30.22 16.31
C ASN A 314 -9.21 -29.16 16.83
#